data_AF-A0A9E6XZ01-F1
#
_entry.id   AF-A0A9E6XZ01-F1
#
_cell.length_a   1.000
_cell.length_b   1.000
_cell.length_c   1.000
_cell.angle_alpha   90.00
_cell.angle_beta   90.00
_cell.angle_gamma   90.00
#
_symmetry.space_group_name_H-M   'P 1'
#
loop_
_entity.id
_entity.type
_entity.pdbx_description
1 polymer ?
#
loop_
_entity_poly.entity_id
_entity_poly.type
_entity_poly.pdbx_seq_one_letter_code
_entity_poly.pdbx_strand_id
1 'polypeptide(L)'
;MTGAWDELARAAPEAVVIGGVEVRRGSRVRLRPRAGADVFDTVLAGRTGVVEGIEQDMEDRLHLTVSVDDDPGRDLAARRQPGHTFFFAPEEVEPLARLRVLVAGIGNVFLADDGFGVALAQRLAGATLPPGVEVVDYGIRGMDLAYAMGDGWDAVVLLDAVPRGEPPGTLSIIEPRIEEAEDAALDAHGMDPVSVLALARTLGATPARTLVVGCEPLVRMTGDEDELVGELSAPVRAALPAAEELVRSLLADLTAQREELSP
;
A
#
# COMPACT_ATOMS: atom_id res chain seq x y z
N MET A 1 24.99 38.93 -18.83
CA MET A 1 23.76 38.67 -19.60
C MET A 1 23.25 37.29 -19.23
N THR A 2 22.70 37.16 -18.03
CA THR A 2 21.79 36.07 -17.64
C THR A 2 20.44 36.45 -18.22
N GLY A 3 19.88 35.57 -19.04
CA GLY A 3 18.89 35.93 -20.05
C GLY A 3 17.50 36.19 -19.48
N ALA A 4 16.79 37.14 -20.09
CA ALA A 4 15.36 37.41 -19.91
C ALA A 4 14.43 36.20 -20.19
N TRP A 5 15.00 35.03 -20.50
CA TRP A 5 14.33 33.77 -20.75
C TRP A 5 14.11 32.94 -19.46
N ASP A 6 14.95 33.10 -18.43
CA ASP A 6 14.76 32.41 -17.14
C ASP A 6 13.58 32.99 -16.34
N GLU A 7 13.20 34.25 -16.59
CA GLU A 7 12.03 34.91 -15.97
C GLU A 7 10.69 34.57 -16.65
N LEU A 8 10.71 33.95 -17.84
CA LEU A 8 9.51 33.61 -18.62
C LEU A 8 8.98 32.19 -18.36
N ALA A 9 9.78 31.30 -17.78
CA ALA A 9 9.34 29.97 -17.38
C ALA A 9 8.63 30.05 -16.03
N ARG A 10 7.32 30.27 -16.05
CA ARG A 10 6.50 30.08 -14.84
C ARG A 10 6.56 28.58 -14.50
N ALA A 11 7.13 28.23 -13.35
CA ALA A 11 7.24 26.84 -12.95
C ALA A 11 5.81 26.26 -12.83
N ALA A 12 5.55 25.19 -13.59
CA ALA A 12 4.30 24.46 -13.47
C ALA A 12 4.12 23.94 -12.04
N PRO A 13 2.88 23.81 -11.55
CA PRO A 13 2.63 23.34 -10.20
C PRO A 13 3.08 21.89 -10.03
N GLU A 14 3.55 21.53 -8.82
CA GLU A 14 3.97 20.15 -8.51
C GLU A 14 2.79 19.16 -8.44
N ALA A 15 1.57 19.67 -8.26
CA ALA A 15 0.33 18.90 -8.19
C ALA A 15 -0.88 19.67 -8.73
N VAL A 16 -1.90 18.94 -9.20
CA VAL A 16 -3.19 19.45 -9.66
C VAL A 16 -4.31 18.57 -9.10
N VAL A 17 -5.46 19.14 -8.74
CA VAL A 17 -6.61 18.37 -8.25
C VAL A 17 -7.55 18.05 -9.41
N ILE A 18 -7.82 16.76 -9.64
CA ILE A 18 -8.68 16.27 -10.71
C ILE A 18 -9.73 15.37 -10.07
N GLY A 19 -11.03 15.67 -10.26
CA GLY A 19 -12.10 14.89 -9.64
C GLY A 19 -12.00 14.78 -8.10
N GLY A 20 -11.36 15.75 -7.44
CA GLY A 20 -11.11 15.73 -5.99
C GLY A 20 -9.86 14.95 -5.55
N VAL A 21 -9.14 14.32 -6.47
CA VAL A 21 -7.89 13.59 -6.20
C VAL A 21 -6.70 14.47 -6.58
N GLU A 22 -5.74 14.59 -5.67
CA GLU A 22 -4.46 15.24 -5.97
C GLU A 22 -3.62 14.37 -6.91
N VAL A 23 -3.33 14.89 -8.09
CA VAL A 23 -2.50 14.30 -9.13
C VAL A 23 -1.18 15.03 -9.18
N ARG A 24 -0.10 14.28 -9.02
CA ARG A 24 1.30 14.72 -9.12
C ARG A 24 2.11 13.76 -9.99
N ARG A 25 3.38 14.08 -10.26
CA ARG A 25 4.30 13.12 -10.88
C ARG A 25 4.29 11.76 -10.18
N GLY A 26 4.21 10.68 -10.94
CA GLY A 26 4.05 9.30 -10.48
C GLY A 26 2.62 8.89 -10.16
N SER A 27 1.62 9.77 -10.32
CA SER A 27 0.21 9.39 -10.16
C SER A 27 -0.23 8.54 -11.34
N ARG A 28 -1.09 7.54 -11.08
CA ARG A 28 -1.70 6.75 -12.14
C ARG A 28 -2.99 7.41 -12.60
N VAL A 29 -3.23 7.38 -13.89
CA VAL A 29 -4.41 7.95 -14.52
C VAL A 29 -4.96 7.01 -15.58
N ARG A 30 -6.27 7.03 -15.77
CA ARG A 30 -6.95 6.50 -16.94
C ARG A 30 -7.18 7.64 -17.93
N LEU A 31 -6.87 7.39 -19.19
CA LEU A 31 -7.00 8.39 -20.24
C LEU A 31 -8.45 8.45 -20.73
N ARG A 32 -8.99 9.66 -20.81
CA ARG A 32 -10.32 10.01 -21.34
C ARG A 32 -10.19 11.14 -22.38
N PRO A 33 -9.50 10.91 -23.51
CA PRO A 33 -9.31 11.96 -24.53
C PRO A 33 -10.66 12.48 -25.04
N ARG A 34 -10.77 13.78 -25.30
CA ARG A 34 -12.02 14.35 -25.84
C ARG A 34 -12.24 13.88 -27.28
N ALA A 35 -13.42 13.31 -27.57
CA ALA A 35 -13.76 12.84 -28.91
C ALA A 35 -13.65 13.97 -29.96
N GLY A 36 -12.67 13.86 -30.86
CA GLY A 36 -12.55 14.73 -32.03
C GLY A 36 -11.14 14.96 -32.58
N ALA A 37 -10.10 14.46 -31.92
CA ALA A 37 -8.71 14.67 -32.28
C ALA A 37 -8.03 13.35 -32.68
N ASP A 38 -8.15 12.99 -33.96
CA ASP A 38 -7.36 11.93 -34.61
C ASP A 38 -7.54 10.47 -34.11
N VAL A 39 -6.80 9.54 -34.76
CA VAL A 39 -6.88 8.09 -34.52
C VAL A 39 -6.30 7.69 -33.16
N PHE A 40 -5.38 8.49 -32.60
CA PHE A 40 -4.75 8.22 -31.32
C PHE A 40 -5.73 8.36 -30.16
N ASP A 41 -6.71 9.27 -30.23
CA ASP A 41 -7.79 9.37 -29.23
C ASP A 41 -8.49 8.02 -29.01
N THR A 42 -8.80 7.32 -30.10
CA THR A 42 -9.51 6.03 -30.04
C THR A 42 -8.62 4.93 -29.46
N VAL A 43 -7.31 4.97 -29.74
CA VAL A 43 -6.35 3.98 -29.25
C VAL A 43 -6.03 4.20 -27.77
N LEU A 44 -5.98 5.45 -27.34
CA LEU A 44 -5.61 5.87 -25.99
C LEU A 44 -6.79 5.91 -25.03
N ALA A 45 -8.03 6.07 -25.52
CA ALA A 45 -9.22 6.06 -24.67
C ALA A 45 -9.31 4.80 -23.80
N GLY A 46 -9.44 5.00 -22.48
CA GLY A 46 -9.52 3.94 -21.49
C GLY A 46 -8.18 3.32 -21.08
N ARG A 47 -7.07 3.62 -21.78
CA ARG A 47 -5.74 3.16 -21.40
C ARG A 47 -5.29 3.80 -20.09
N THR A 48 -4.42 3.10 -19.37
CA THR A 48 -3.81 3.58 -18.13
C THR A 48 -2.38 4.03 -18.36
N GLY A 49 -1.93 4.95 -17.51
CA GLY A 49 -0.57 5.45 -17.58
C GLY A 49 -0.13 6.14 -16.30
N VAL A 50 1.12 6.60 -16.31
CA VAL A 50 1.77 7.30 -15.20
C VAL A 50 2.04 8.75 -15.60
N VAL A 51 1.65 9.69 -14.75
CA VAL A 51 1.98 11.11 -14.92
C VAL A 51 3.49 11.30 -14.73
N GLU A 52 4.20 11.66 -15.78
CA GLU A 52 5.63 11.97 -15.78
C GLU A 52 5.93 13.41 -15.37
N GLY A 53 4.98 14.32 -15.60
CA GLY A 53 5.12 15.74 -15.32
C GLY A 53 3.81 16.51 -15.43
N ILE A 54 3.83 17.73 -14.90
CA ILE A 54 2.78 18.73 -15.07
C ILE A 54 3.46 19.91 -15.74
N GLU A 55 2.92 20.34 -16.87
CA GLU A 55 3.42 21.44 -17.67
C GLU A 55 2.36 22.53 -17.73
N GLN A 56 2.80 23.79 -17.81
CA GLN A 56 1.92 24.94 -18.00
C GLN A 56 2.32 25.64 -19.29
N ASP A 57 1.37 25.81 -20.19
CA ASP A 57 1.62 26.53 -21.44
C ASP A 57 1.63 28.05 -21.24
N MET A 58 1.92 28.79 -22.32
CA MET A 58 1.97 30.25 -22.29
C MET A 58 0.59 30.92 -22.08
N GLU A 59 -0.50 30.16 -22.21
CA GLU A 59 -1.89 30.60 -21.97
C GLU A 59 -2.38 30.22 -20.56
N ASP A 60 -1.47 29.80 -19.67
CA ASP A 60 -1.78 29.33 -18.31
C ASP A 60 -2.64 28.05 -18.26
N ARG A 61 -2.66 27.25 -19.33
CA ARG A 61 -3.33 25.94 -19.34
C ARG A 61 -2.37 24.87 -18.87
N LEU A 62 -2.86 24.05 -17.95
CA LEU A 62 -2.14 22.90 -17.44
C LEU A 62 -2.27 21.71 -18.39
N HIS A 63 -1.18 21.00 -18.58
CA HIS A 63 -1.12 19.75 -19.31
C HIS A 63 -0.37 18.71 -18.49
N LEU A 64 -0.88 17.48 -18.46
CA LEU A 64 -0.21 16.34 -17.88
C LEU A 64 0.57 15.61 -18.95
N THR A 65 1.84 15.35 -18.71
CA THR A 65 2.64 14.45 -19.54
C THR A 65 2.49 13.03 -19.00
N VAL A 66 1.96 12.09 -19.79
CA VAL A 66 1.61 10.74 -19.34
C VAL A 66 2.32 9.68 -20.18
N SER A 67 3.00 8.72 -19.53
CA SER A 67 3.51 7.49 -20.15
C SER A 67 2.47 6.38 -20.05
N VAL A 68 2.23 5.62 -21.13
CA VAL A 68 1.16 4.60 -21.19
C VAL A 68 1.75 3.21 -20.90
N ASP A 69 1.06 2.39 -20.10
CA ASP A 69 1.62 1.15 -19.52
C ASP A 69 2.03 0.09 -20.56
N ASP A 70 1.26 0.01 -21.66
CA ASP A 70 1.45 -0.95 -22.77
C ASP A 70 1.98 -0.29 -24.07
N ASP A 71 2.66 0.87 -23.98
CA ASP A 71 3.29 1.45 -25.17
C ASP A 71 4.38 0.48 -25.69
N PRO A 72 4.26 -0.12 -26.90
CA PRO A 72 5.29 -1.00 -27.44
C PRO A 72 6.67 -0.34 -27.60
N GLY A 73 6.78 0.99 -27.46
CA GLY A 73 8.05 1.73 -27.40
C GLY A 73 8.71 1.84 -26.01
N ARG A 74 8.09 1.35 -24.94
CA ARG A 74 8.50 1.56 -23.54
C ARG A 74 9.91 1.06 -23.20
N ASP A 75 10.35 -0.07 -23.77
CA ASP A 75 11.66 -0.68 -23.50
C ASP A 75 12.85 0.16 -24.03
N LEU A 76 12.61 1.11 -24.93
CA LEU A 76 13.63 2.04 -25.43
C LEU A 76 13.65 3.38 -24.64
N ALA A 77 12.62 3.65 -23.83
CA ALA A 77 12.41 4.92 -23.13
C ALA A 77 13.23 5.11 -21.83
N ALA A 78 13.87 4.04 -21.32
CA ALA A 78 14.82 4.13 -20.19
C ALA A 78 16.01 5.07 -20.47
N ARG A 79 16.14 5.58 -21.70
CA ARG A 79 17.13 6.56 -22.15
C ARG A 79 16.49 7.89 -22.59
N ARG A 80 15.60 8.51 -21.79
CA ARG A 80 15.19 9.94 -21.90
C ARG A 80 15.21 10.52 -23.33
N GLN A 81 14.53 9.87 -24.29
CA GLN A 81 14.34 10.43 -25.63
C GLN A 81 12.93 11.05 -25.70
N PRO A 82 12.77 12.26 -26.27
CA PRO A 82 11.46 12.89 -26.43
C PRO A 82 10.62 12.09 -27.43
N GLY A 83 9.50 11.49 -27.01
CA GLY A 83 8.61 10.77 -27.93
C GLY A 83 7.59 9.78 -27.35
N HIS A 84 7.60 9.50 -26.04
CA HIS A 84 6.75 8.43 -25.44
C HIS A 84 5.81 8.90 -24.33
N THR A 85 5.68 10.22 -24.16
CA THR A 85 4.76 10.83 -23.22
C THR A 85 3.74 11.64 -24.00
N PHE A 86 2.46 11.39 -23.75
CA PHE A 86 1.35 12.09 -24.36
C PHE A 86 0.91 13.24 -23.45
N PHE A 87 0.38 14.31 -24.05
CA PHE A 87 -0.11 15.48 -23.33
C PHE A 87 -1.62 15.41 -23.22
N PHE A 88 -2.14 15.59 -22.01
CA PHE A 88 -3.58 15.61 -21.75
C PHE A 88 -3.95 16.81 -20.89
N ALA A 89 -5.08 17.44 -21.19
CA ALA A 89 -5.67 18.38 -20.25
C ALA A 89 -6.11 17.63 -18.96
N PRO A 90 -6.16 18.29 -17.79
CA PRO A 90 -6.65 17.68 -16.55
C PRO A 90 -8.04 17.04 -16.70
N GLU A 91 -8.91 17.57 -17.55
CA GLU A 91 -10.25 17.01 -17.78
C GLU A 91 -10.26 15.78 -18.71
N GLU A 92 -9.13 15.47 -19.36
CA GLU A 92 -8.95 14.32 -20.26
C GLU A 92 -8.30 13.13 -19.56
N VAL A 93 -8.15 13.23 -18.24
CA VAL A 93 -7.67 12.13 -17.42
C VAL A 93 -8.61 11.90 -16.24
N GLU A 94 -8.70 10.65 -15.85
CA GLU A 94 -9.39 10.21 -14.66
C GLU A 94 -8.32 9.66 -13.70
N PRO A 95 -8.12 10.27 -12.51
CA PRO A 95 -7.16 9.76 -11.56
C PRO A 95 -7.54 8.36 -11.11
N LEU A 96 -6.59 7.43 -11.21
CA LEU A 96 -6.73 6.14 -10.55
C LEU A 96 -6.33 6.38 -9.09
N ALA A 97 -7.32 6.43 -8.19
CA ALA A 97 -7.07 6.52 -6.76
C ALA A 97 -6.01 5.48 -6.38
N ARG A 98 -5.00 5.81 -5.58
CA ARG A 98 -3.96 4.84 -5.15
C ARG A 98 -4.52 3.89 -4.09
N LEU A 99 -4.01 2.66 -4.05
CA LEU A 99 -4.47 1.66 -3.10
C LEU A 99 -3.88 2.07 -1.77
N ARG A 100 -4.74 2.39 -0.80
CA ARG A 100 -4.30 2.70 0.55
C ARG A 100 -4.24 1.41 1.34
N VAL A 101 -3.05 0.93 1.65
CA VAL A 101 -2.84 -0.29 2.43
C VAL A 101 -2.12 0.05 3.73
N LEU A 102 -2.70 -0.34 4.86
CA LEU A 102 -2.01 -0.34 6.14
C LEU A 102 -1.40 -1.72 6.37
N VAL A 103 -0.09 -1.77 6.61
CA VAL A 103 0.63 -2.96 7.08
C VAL A 103 0.98 -2.75 8.55
N ALA A 104 0.38 -3.53 9.43
CA ALA A 104 0.47 -3.34 10.88
C ALA A 104 1.25 -4.49 11.52
N GLY A 105 2.42 -4.20 12.09
CA GLY A 105 3.17 -5.13 12.93
C GLY A 105 2.57 -5.22 14.32
N ILE A 106 2.13 -6.40 14.72
CA ILE A 106 1.57 -6.69 16.05
C ILE A 106 2.53 -7.63 16.79
N GLY A 107 2.50 -7.56 18.11
CA GLY A 107 3.15 -8.53 18.99
C GLY A 107 4.06 -7.91 20.03
N ASN A 108 4.45 -8.70 21.01
CA ASN A 108 5.29 -8.28 22.12
C ASN A 108 6.73 -8.79 21.93
N VAL A 109 7.65 -7.87 21.66
CA VAL A 109 9.08 -8.15 21.49
C VAL A 109 9.75 -8.77 22.72
N PHE A 110 9.13 -8.69 23.89
CA PHE A 110 9.62 -9.31 25.11
C PHE A 110 9.14 -10.76 25.31
N LEU A 111 8.23 -11.26 24.47
CA LEU A 111 7.61 -12.59 24.57
C LEU A 111 8.06 -13.52 23.43
N ALA A 112 9.38 -13.60 23.23
CA ALA A 112 10.05 -14.48 22.28
C ALA A 112 9.50 -14.35 20.85
N ASP A 113 8.89 -15.42 20.32
CA ASP A 113 8.40 -15.45 18.94
C ASP A 113 7.19 -14.54 18.70
N ASP A 114 6.52 -14.07 19.76
CA ASP A 114 5.47 -13.04 19.67
C ASP A 114 6.00 -11.73 19.08
N GLY A 115 7.31 -11.48 19.14
CA GLY A 115 7.96 -10.35 18.47
C GLY A 115 8.02 -10.45 16.95
N PHE A 116 7.52 -11.52 16.32
CA PHE A 116 7.64 -11.74 14.87
C PHE A 116 7.05 -10.60 14.04
N GLY A 117 5.81 -10.19 14.33
CA GLY A 117 5.10 -9.16 13.55
C GLY A 117 5.82 -7.81 13.59
N VAL A 118 6.30 -7.42 14.78
CA VAL A 118 7.15 -6.25 14.99
C VAL A 118 8.45 -6.34 14.19
N ALA A 119 9.17 -7.45 14.29
CA ALA A 119 10.44 -7.65 13.58
C ALA A 119 10.25 -7.57 12.06
N LEU A 120 9.14 -8.12 11.54
CA LEU A 120 8.81 -8.05 10.12
C LEU A 120 8.44 -6.63 9.67
N ALA A 121 7.63 -5.90 10.45
CA ALA A 121 7.28 -4.51 10.16
C ALA A 121 8.52 -3.61 10.10
N GLN A 122 9.46 -3.79 11.02
CA GLN A 122 10.73 -3.04 11.03
C GLN A 122 11.58 -3.32 9.78
N ARG A 123 11.59 -4.55 9.27
CA ARG A 123 12.26 -4.89 8.00
C ARG A 123 11.59 -4.21 6.81
N LEU A 124 10.27 -4.27 6.75
CA LEU A 124 9.47 -3.67 5.68
C LEU A 124 9.53 -2.13 5.68
N ALA A 125 9.67 -1.49 6.84
CA ALA A 125 9.87 -0.05 6.95
C ALA A 125 11.16 0.43 6.27
N GLY A 126 12.18 -0.43 6.16
CA GLY A 126 13.42 -0.16 5.43
C GLY A 126 13.37 -0.50 3.94
N ALA A 127 12.26 -1.03 3.45
CA ALA A 127 12.09 -1.51 2.08
C ALA A 127 11.45 -0.46 1.16
N THR A 128 11.76 -0.55 -0.15
CA THR A 128 10.95 0.12 -1.17
C THR A 128 9.65 -0.67 -1.39
N LEU A 129 8.52 -0.05 -1.05
CA LEU A 129 7.18 -0.61 -1.18
C LEU A 129 6.34 0.15 -2.22
N PRO A 130 5.25 -0.46 -2.74
CA PRO A 130 4.34 0.22 -3.66
C PRO A 130 3.77 1.53 -3.08
N PRO A 131 3.52 2.56 -3.91
CA PRO A 131 2.90 3.80 -3.45
C PRO A 131 1.53 3.56 -2.80
N GLY A 132 1.29 4.18 -1.65
CA GLY A 132 0.03 4.02 -0.90
C GLY A 132 0.06 2.94 0.17
N VAL A 133 1.16 2.19 0.27
CA VAL A 133 1.43 1.29 1.40
C VAL A 133 2.07 2.07 2.56
N GLU A 134 1.49 1.95 3.74
CA GLU A 134 2.05 2.47 4.99
C GLU A 134 2.35 1.30 5.93
N VAL A 135 3.57 1.23 6.45
CA VAL A 135 3.98 0.19 7.41
C VAL A 135 4.16 0.83 8.78
N VAL A 136 3.49 0.26 9.78
CA VAL A 136 3.53 0.78 11.16
C VAL A 136 3.75 -0.38 12.12
N ASP A 137 4.72 -0.22 13.01
CA ASP A 137 4.94 -1.08 14.18
C ASP A 137 3.99 -0.64 15.30
N TYR A 138 2.94 -1.41 15.52
CA TYR A 138 2.01 -1.19 16.63
C TYR A 138 2.43 -1.93 17.89
N GLY A 139 3.19 -3.03 17.77
CA GLY A 139 3.56 -3.87 18.89
C GLY A 139 2.34 -4.26 19.72
N ILE A 140 2.31 -3.80 20.97
CA ILE A 140 1.20 -4.03 21.92
C ILE A 140 0.14 -2.91 21.95
N ARG A 141 0.04 -2.07 20.91
CA ARG A 141 -0.87 -0.92 20.86
C ARG A 141 -2.17 -1.23 20.11
N GLY A 142 -2.91 -2.25 20.56
CA GLY A 142 -4.13 -2.73 19.88
C GLY A 142 -5.22 -1.66 19.71
N MET A 143 -5.38 -0.76 20.70
CA MET A 143 -6.33 0.36 20.62
C MET A 143 -5.94 1.38 19.53
N ASP A 144 -4.67 1.76 19.45
CA ASP A 144 -4.17 2.69 18.43
C ASP A 144 -4.40 2.11 17.03
N LEU A 145 -4.13 0.81 16.87
CA LEU A 145 -4.39 0.10 15.61
C LEU A 145 -5.89 0.11 15.27
N ALA A 146 -6.77 -0.20 16.22
CA ALA A 146 -8.20 -0.21 15.99
C ALA A 146 -8.74 1.15 15.51
N TYR A 147 -8.22 2.26 16.04
CA TYR A 147 -8.55 3.60 15.54
C TYR A 147 -7.97 3.84 14.13
N ALA A 148 -6.69 3.52 13.92
CA ALA A 148 -6.04 3.73 12.64
C ALA A 148 -6.72 2.95 11.49
N MET A 149 -7.32 1.79 11.78
CA MET A 149 -8.09 1.02 10.79
C MET A 149 -9.31 1.78 10.23
N GLY A 150 -9.78 2.82 10.94
CA GLY A 150 -10.87 3.71 10.50
C GLY A 150 -10.46 4.77 9.48
N ASP A 151 -9.16 4.95 9.18
CA ASP A 151 -8.65 6.06 8.39
C ASP A 151 -8.83 5.91 6.86
N GLY A 152 -9.81 5.11 6.42
CA GLY A 152 -10.18 4.95 5.02
C GLY A 152 -9.19 4.12 4.21
N TRP A 153 -8.72 3.00 4.77
CA TRP A 153 -7.86 2.03 4.10
C TRP A 153 -8.66 1.13 3.15
N ASP A 154 -8.12 0.90 1.96
CA ASP A 154 -8.66 -0.08 1.01
C ASP A 154 -8.36 -1.51 1.49
N ALA A 155 -7.20 -1.71 2.12
CA ALA A 155 -6.81 -2.98 2.72
C ALA A 155 -5.99 -2.81 3.99
N VAL A 156 -6.08 -3.78 4.90
CA VAL A 156 -5.25 -3.88 6.09
C VAL A 156 -4.55 -5.24 6.10
N VAL A 157 -3.24 -5.26 6.29
CA VAL A 157 -2.41 -6.47 6.41
C VAL A 157 -1.78 -6.49 7.80
N LEU A 158 -2.24 -7.40 8.64
CA LEU A 158 -1.72 -7.60 9.98
C LEU A 158 -0.55 -8.59 9.93
N LEU A 159 0.56 -8.27 10.61
CA LEU A 159 1.73 -9.15 10.71
C LEU A 159 1.80 -9.63 12.16
N ASP A 160 1.80 -10.95 12.35
CA ASP A 160 1.66 -11.51 13.70
C ASP A 160 2.24 -12.94 13.85
N ALA A 161 2.51 -13.36 15.08
CA ALA A 161 2.82 -14.74 15.41
C ALA A 161 1.51 -15.52 15.60
N VAL A 162 1.18 -16.44 14.68
CA VAL A 162 -0.13 -17.10 14.66
C VAL A 162 0.01 -18.59 14.97
N PRO A 163 -0.42 -19.04 16.15
CA PRO A 163 -0.34 -20.44 16.56
C PRO A 163 -1.40 -21.31 15.87
N ARG A 164 -1.00 -22.18 14.94
CA ARG A 164 -1.93 -23.03 14.17
C ARG A 164 -1.63 -24.53 14.25
N GLY A 165 -0.56 -24.91 14.95
CA GLY A 165 -0.17 -26.30 15.11
C GLY A 165 0.63 -26.84 13.92
N GLU A 166 1.19 -25.95 13.11
CA GLU A 166 2.12 -26.27 12.03
C GLU A 166 3.56 -26.40 12.56
N PRO A 167 4.53 -26.80 11.73
CA PRO A 167 5.95 -26.71 12.10
C PRO A 167 6.36 -25.25 12.37
N PRO A 168 7.14 -24.96 13.43
CA PRO A 168 7.58 -23.59 13.73
C PRO A 168 8.32 -22.92 12.56
N GLY A 169 8.07 -21.64 12.35
CA GLY A 169 8.56 -20.88 11.19
C GLY A 169 7.67 -20.99 9.94
N THR A 170 6.63 -21.82 9.96
CA THR A 170 5.67 -21.91 8.85
C THR A 170 4.92 -20.59 8.71
N LEU A 171 4.83 -20.09 7.47
CA LEU A 171 4.10 -18.87 7.14
C LEU A 171 2.71 -19.18 6.62
N SER A 172 1.74 -18.32 6.92
CA SER A 172 0.39 -18.44 6.42
C SER A 172 -0.24 -17.08 6.12
N ILE A 173 -1.17 -17.04 5.17
CA ILE A 173 -2.05 -15.89 4.93
C ILE A 173 -3.45 -16.29 5.34
N ILE A 174 -4.09 -15.47 6.16
CA ILE A 174 -5.41 -15.72 6.72
C ILE A 174 -6.29 -14.52 6.37
N GLU A 175 -7.48 -14.78 5.84
CA GLU A 175 -8.52 -13.77 5.66
C GLU A 175 -9.58 -14.03 6.75
N PRO A 176 -9.57 -13.26 7.86
CA PRO A 176 -10.43 -13.52 9.01
C PRO A 176 -11.90 -13.36 8.64
N ARG A 177 -12.74 -14.32 9.03
CA ARG A 177 -14.18 -14.25 8.74
C ARG A 177 -14.91 -13.38 9.74
N ILE A 178 -16.06 -12.85 9.33
CA ILE A 178 -16.87 -11.92 10.13
C ILE A 178 -17.36 -12.56 11.44
N GLU A 179 -17.73 -13.84 11.39
CA GLU A 179 -18.26 -14.60 12.52
C GLU A 179 -17.21 -14.86 13.62
N GLU A 180 -15.93 -14.96 13.25
CA GLU A 180 -14.84 -15.26 14.18
C GLU A 180 -14.52 -14.09 15.13
N ALA A 181 -14.93 -12.87 14.76
CA ALA A 181 -14.65 -11.67 15.53
C ALA A 181 -15.75 -11.24 16.50
N GLU A 182 -16.98 -11.76 16.33
CA GLU A 182 -18.04 -11.52 17.31
C GLU A 182 -17.73 -12.25 18.63
N ASP A 183 -17.10 -13.42 18.56
CA ASP A 183 -16.69 -14.19 19.75
C ASP A 183 -15.47 -13.58 20.47
N ALA A 184 -14.55 -12.92 19.74
CA ALA A 184 -13.38 -12.26 20.32
C ALA A 184 -13.66 -10.88 20.95
N ALA A 185 -14.82 -10.28 20.67
CA ALA A 185 -15.22 -8.98 21.23
C ALA A 185 -15.30 -8.97 22.77
N LEU A 186 -15.36 -10.16 23.40
CA LEU A 186 -15.35 -10.32 24.85
C LEU A 186 -13.98 -10.05 25.48
N ASP A 187 -12.90 -10.05 24.70
CA ASP A 187 -11.55 -9.68 25.13
C ASP A 187 -10.96 -8.55 24.25
N ALA A 188 -11.64 -7.41 24.22
CA ALA A 188 -11.17 -6.21 23.50
C ALA A 188 -9.86 -5.60 24.06
N HIS A 189 -9.26 -6.21 25.08
CA HIS A 189 -7.97 -5.85 25.66
C HIS A 189 -6.84 -6.81 25.24
N GLY A 190 -7.17 -7.90 24.56
CA GLY A 190 -6.22 -8.83 23.96
C GLY A 190 -5.48 -8.23 22.77
N MET A 191 -4.21 -8.61 22.61
CA MET A 191 -3.36 -8.20 21.49
C MET A 191 -3.51 -9.09 20.25
N ASP A 192 -4.39 -10.09 20.31
CA ASP A 192 -4.67 -10.96 19.19
C ASP A 192 -5.39 -10.19 18.05
N PRO A 193 -5.01 -10.41 16.77
CA PRO A 193 -5.61 -9.78 15.60
C PRO A 193 -7.14 -9.79 15.58
N VAL A 194 -7.77 -10.87 16.03
CA VAL A 194 -9.23 -11.01 16.03
C VAL A 194 -9.88 -10.02 16.99
N SER A 195 -9.28 -9.81 18.16
CA SER A 195 -9.75 -8.86 19.18
C SER A 195 -9.65 -7.40 18.69
N VAL A 196 -8.53 -7.06 18.03
CA VAL A 196 -8.34 -5.74 17.41
C VAL A 196 -9.38 -5.52 16.30
N LEU A 197 -9.62 -6.52 15.46
CA LEU A 197 -10.62 -6.44 14.39
C LEU A 197 -12.05 -6.30 14.92
N ALA A 198 -12.37 -6.94 16.05
CA ALA A 198 -13.66 -6.80 16.72
C ALA A 198 -13.86 -5.38 17.26
N LEU A 199 -12.84 -4.83 17.92
CA LEU A 199 -12.85 -3.46 18.42
C LEU A 199 -12.95 -2.44 17.29
N ALA A 200 -12.12 -2.58 16.24
CA ALA A 200 -12.14 -1.68 15.09
C ALA A 200 -13.54 -1.61 14.45
N ARG A 201 -14.22 -2.76 14.29
CA ARG A 201 -15.60 -2.81 13.82
C ARG A 201 -16.58 -2.11 14.75
N THR A 202 -16.45 -2.31 16.05
CA THR A 202 -17.27 -1.61 17.05
C THR A 202 -17.11 -0.08 16.95
N LEU A 203 -15.91 0.38 16.61
CA LEU A 203 -15.59 1.79 16.36
C LEU A 203 -16.02 2.28 14.96
N GLY A 204 -16.59 1.41 14.12
CA GLY A 204 -17.09 1.75 12.78
C GLY A 204 -16.06 1.59 11.66
N ALA A 205 -14.88 1.03 11.92
CA ALA A 205 -13.91 0.73 10.88
C ALA A 205 -14.38 -0.47 10.04
N THR A 206 -14.43 -0.28 8.72
CA THR A 206 -14.76 -1.32 7.75
C THR A 206 -13.79 -1.25 6.58
N PRO A 207 -12.50 -1.61 6.77
CA PRO A 207 -11.60 -1.76 5.64
C PRO A 207 -12.18 -2.78 4.66
N ALA A 208 -12.09 -2.50 3.36
CA ALA A 208 -12.72 -3.35 2.34
C ALA A 208 -12.14 -4.77 2.33
N ARG A 209 -10.88 -4.91 2.75
CA ARG A 209 -10.22 -6.20 2.91
C ARG A 209 -9.29 -6.21 4.13
N THR A 210 -9.22 -7.32 4.85
CA THR A 210 -8.27 -7.51 5.94
C THR A 210 -7.61 -8.87 5.79
N LEU A 211 -6.29 -8.91 5.92
CA LEU A 211 -5.48 -10.12 5.82
C LEU A 211 -4.52 -10.19 7.02
N VAL A 212 -4.16 -11.39 7.44
CA VAL A 212 -3.14 -11.66 8.45
C VAL A 212 -2.04 -12.48 7.81
N VAL A 213 -0.81 -11.98 7.85
CA VAL A 213 0.41 -12.73 7.52
C VAL A 213 0.99 -13.25 8.83
N GLY A 214 0.76 -14.54 9.07
CA GLY A 214 1.10 -15.21 10.32
C GLY A 214 2.35 -16.08 10.20
N CYS A 215 3.14 -16.15 11.27
CA CYS A 215 4.20 -17.15 11.43
C CYS A 215 3.93 -18.07 12.62
N GLU A 216 4.09 -19.39 12.44
CA GLU A 216 3.96 -20.35 13.53
C GLU A 216 5.12 -20.19 14.55
N PRO A 217 4.83 -19.90 15.82
CA PRO A 217 5.85 -19.74 16.84
C PRO A 217 6.38 -21.10 17.36
N LEU A 218 7.67 -21.15 17.72
CA LEU A 218 8.23 -22.27 18.50
C LEU A 218 8.02 -22.05 20.00
N VAL A 219 8.30 -20.83 20.45
CA VAL A 219 8.24 -20.43 21.86
C VAL A 219 7.03 -19.53 22.08
N ARG A 220 6.19 -19.91 23.03
CA ARG A 220 5.03 -19.11 23.45
C ARG A 220 5.21 -18.79 24.92
N MET A 221 5.17 -17.50 25.25
CA MET A 221 5.26 -17.01 26.61
C MET A 221 3.96 -16.32 27.00
N THR A 222 3.55 -16.45 28.26
CA THR A 222 2.36 -15.75 28.78
C THR A 222 2.71 -14.46 29.50
N GLY A 223 3.99 -14.24 29.79
CA GLY A 223 4.50 -13.09 30.56
C GLY A 223 4.52 -13.31 32.07
N ASP A 224 4.07 -14.48 32.53
CA ASP A 224 4.12 -14.89 33.95
C ASP A 224 5.42 -15.62 34.29
N GLU A 225 6.29 -15.85 33.29
CA GLU A 225 7.58 -16.49 33.46
C GLU A 225 8.59 -15.59 34.21
N ASP A 226 9.44 -16.19 35.03
CA ASP A 226 10.48 -15.48 35.80
C ASP A 226 11.51 -14.75 34.91
N GLU A 227 11.68 -15.21 33.66
CA GLU A 227 12.62 -14.65 32.69
C GLU A 227 11.93 -14.47 31.32
N LEU A 228 11.87 -13.22 30.87
CA LEU A 228 11.39 -12.86 29.54
C LEU A 228 12.51 -13.10 28.52
N VAL A 229 12.16 -13.73 27.39
CA VAL A 229 13.09 -13.95 26.28
C VAL A 229 12.75 -12.95 25.17
N GLY A 230 13.62 -11.96 24.96
CA GLY A 230 13.41 -10.93 23.93
C GLY A 230 13.87 -11.32 22.52
N GLU A 231 14.24 -12.58 22.29
CA GLU A 231 14.83 -13.04 21.04
C GLU A 231 13.93 -14.05 20.32
N LEU A 232 13.74 -13.84 19.02
CA LEU A 232 13.08 -14.82 18.14
C LEU A 232 13.87 -16.13 18.13
N SER A 233 13.15 -17.24 18.18
CA SER A 233 13.71 -18.58 17.99
C SER A 233 14.35 -18.72 16.61
N ALA A 234 15.28 -19.66 16.48
CA ALA A 234 15.97 -19.92 15.21
C ALA A 234 15.02 -20.14 14.01
N PRO A 235 13.96 -20.97 14.08
CA PRO A 235 13.05 -21.16 12.95
C PRO A 235 12.25 -19.91 12.58
N VAL A 236 11.73 -19.16 13.57
CA VAL A 236 10.94 -17.95 13.32
C VAL A 236 11.81 -16.83 12.74
N ARG A 237 13.03 -16.66 13.28
CA ARG A 237 14.01 -15.72 12.74
C ARG A 237 14.41 -16.07 11.30
N ALA A 238 14.56 -17.36 10.99
CA ALA A 238 14.87 -17.82 9.63
C ALA A 238 13.71 -17.60 8.64
N ALA A 239 12.48 -17.47 9.11
CA ALA A 239 11.31 -17.22 8.28
C ALA A 239 11.18 -15.75 7.81
N LEU A 240 11.81 -14.79 8.50
CA LEU A 240 11.68 -13.35 8.22
C LEU A 240 11.93 -12.95 6.75
N PRO A 241 12.98 -13.44 6.05
CA PRO A 241 13.19 -13.09 4.64
C PRO A 241 12.08 -13.60 3.72
N ALA A 242 11.58 -14.82 3.97
CA ALA A 242 10.47 -15.38 3.21
C ALA A 242 9.16 -14.65 3.50
N ALA A 243 8.95 -14.22 4.74
CA ALA A 243 7.78 -13.42 5.12
C ALA A 243 7.79 -12.03 4.47
N GLU A 244 8.96 -11.40 4.37
CA GLU A 244 9.12 -10.11 3.68
C GLU A 244 8.72 -10.23 2.20
N GLU A 245 9.19 -11.27 1.53
CA GLU A 245 8.84 -11.54 0.13
C GLU A 245 7.33 -11.85 -0.03
N LEU A 246 6.77 -12.62 0.89
CA LEU A 246 5.33 -12.94 0.90
C LEU A 246 4.48 -11.67 1.01
N VAL A 247 4.83 -10.75 1.91
CA VAL A 247 4.12 -9.47 2.05
C VAL A 247 4.27 -8.63 0.79
N ARG A 248 5.46 -8.55 0.20
CA ARG A 248 5.68 -7.80 -1.05
C ARG A 248 4.84 -8.35 -2.21
N SER A 249 4.82 -9.66 -2.38
CA SER A 249 3.98 -10.33 -3.39
C SER A 249 2.50 -10.01 -3.16
N LEU A 250 2.04 -10.11 -1.90
CA LEU A 250 0.66 -9.82 -1.55
C LEU A 250 0.28 -8.36 -1.87
N LEU A 251 1.15 -7.40 -1.55
CA LEU A 251 0.93 -5.98 -1.86
C LEU A 251 0.88 -5.72 -3.37
N ALA A 252 1.71 -6.41 -4.15
CA ALA A 252 1.69 -6.33 -5.61
C ALA A 252 0.37 -6.87 -6.18
N ASP A 253 -0.10 -8.02 -5.69
CA ASP A 253 -1.37 -8.63 -6.10
C ASP A 253 -2.57 -7.74 -5.76
N LEU A 254 -2.59 -7.18 -4.56
CA LEU A 254 -3.64 -6.23 -4.14
C LEU A 254 -3.67 -4.99 -5.04
N THR A 255 -2.50 -4.51 -5.46
CA THR A 255 -2.39 -3.36 -6.37
C THR A 255 -2.95 -3.71 -7.75
N ALA A 256 -2.58 -4.87 -8.29
CA ALA A 256 -3.03 -5.34 -9.62
C ALA A 256 -4.56 -5.59 -9.65
N GLN A 257 -5.12 -6.23 -8.63
CA GLN A 257 -6.56 -6.54 -8.57
C GLN A 257 -7.44 -5.29 -8.60
N ARG A 258 -6.97 -4.17 -8.02
CA ARG A 258 -7.74 -2.92 -8.06
C ARG A 258 -7.68 -2.21 -9.42
N GLU A 259 -6.64 -2.46 -10.20
CA GLU A 259 -6.53 -1.95 -11.58
C GLU A 259 -7.54 -2.65 -12.50
N GLU A 260 -7.81 -3.93 -12.29
CA GLU A 260 -8.81 -4.70 -13.03
C GLU A 260 -10.27 -4.36 -12.66
N LEU A 261 -10.51 -3.99 -11.40
CA LEU A 261 -11.86 -3.71 -10.86
C LEU A 261 -12.34 -2.27 -11.06
N SER A 262 -11.52 -1.38 -11.63
CA SER A 262 -11.90 -0.01 -11.95
C SER A 262 -12.53 0.05 -13.35
N PRO A 263 -13.86 0.24 -13.49
CA PRO A 263 -14.58 0.22 -14.77
C PRO A 263 -14.27 1.41 -15.70
#